data_AF-A0A3C1V8V6-F1
#
_entry.id   AF-A0A3C1V8V6-F1
#
_cell.length_a   1.000
_cell.length_b   1.000
_cell.length_c   1.000
_cell.angle_alpha   90.00
_cell.angle_beta   90.00
_cell.angle_gamma   90.00
#
_symmetry.space_group_name_H-M   'P 1'
#
loop_
_entity.id
_entity.type
_entity.pdbx_description
1 polymer ?
#
loop_
_entity_poly.entity_id
_entity_poly.type
_entity_poly.pdbx_seq_one_letter_code
_entity_poly.pdbx_strand_id
1 'polypeptide(L)'
;MTLVIGIDEAGYGPNLGPLVIGSSSWQIDELQCDHLSTKVADQFIQLQNDIHDDYRAGRGPPWGDSKKIFTRKGTKSETLEPLERGVFAAVQIAT
;
A
#
# COMPACT_ATOMS: atom_id res chain seq x y z
N MET A 1 4.71 13.50 -25.38
CA MET A 1 4.32 13.67 -23.97
C MET A 1 3.13 12.76 -23.71
N THR A 2 3.35 11.70 -22.93
CA THR A 2 2.32 10.70 -22.59
C THR A 2 2.06 10.78 -21.10
N LEU A 3 0.80 10.98 -20.71
CA LEU A 3 0.40 10.94 -19.30
C LEU A 3 -0.18 9.57 -19.00
N VAL A 4 0.39 8.87 -18.03
CA VAL A 4 -0.18 7.64 -17.46
C VAL A 4 -0.91 8.02 -16.18
N ILE A 5 -2.18 7.65 -16.08
CA ILE A 5 -3.01 7.91 -14.91
C ILE A 5 -3.41 6.58 -14.30
N GLY A 6 -3.06 6.36 -13.04
CA GLY A 6 -3.51 5.24 -12.22
C GLY A 6 -4.62 5.71 -11.29
N ILE A 7 -5.71 4.96 -11.22
CA ILE A 7 -6.81 5.18 -10.29
C ILE A 7 -7.08 3.85 -9.60
N ASP A 8 -7.22 3.87 -8.27
CA ASP A 8 -7.50 2.69 -7.46
C ASP A 8 -8.38 3.06 -6.26
N GLU A 9 -9.04 2.08 -5.66
CA GLU A 9 -9.87 2.26 -4.48
C GLU A 9 -9.46 1.35 -3.31
N ALA A 10 -9.66 1.85 -2.10
CA ALA A 10 -9.46 1.10 -0.87
C ALA A 10 -10.67 1.28 0.05
N GLY A 11 -11.09 0.18 0.70
CA GLY A 11 -12.20 0.20 1.65
C GLY A 11 -13.56 -0.23 1.10
N TYR A 12 -13.62 -0.91 -0.06
CA TYR A 12 -14.89 -1.38 -0.64
C TYR A 12 -15.55 -2.55 0.13
N GLY A 13 -14.76 -3.33 0.86
CA GLY A 13 -15.24 -4.55 1.56
C GLY A 13 -15.80 -4.34 2.98
N PRO A 14 -15.19 -3.49 3.83
CA PRO A 14 -15.69 -3.23 5.18
C PRO A 14 -17.07 -2.54 5.22
N ASN A 15 -17.86 -2.81 6.26
CA ASN A 15 -19.17 -2.16 6.48
C ASN A 15 -19.05 -0.75 7.12
N LEU A 16 -17.86 -0.38 7.59
CA LEU A 16 -17.57 0.82 8.36
C LEU A 16 -16.24 1.41 7.88
N GLY A 17 -16.10 2.73 8.01
CA GLY A 17 -14.94 3.49 7.52
C GLY A 17 -15.18 4.11 6.15
N PRO A 18 -14.28 5.00 5.69
CA PRO A 18 -14.43 5.66 4.40
C PRO A 18 -14.01 4.73 3.25
N LEU A 19 -14.73 4.84 2.13
CA LEU A 19 -14.21 4.41 0.83
C LEU A 19 -13.26 5.51 0.34
N VAL A 20 -12.00 5.16 0.12
CA VAL A 20 -10.97 6.08 -0.40
C VAL A 20 -10.71 5.75 -1.86
N ILE A 21 -10.84 6.75 -2.72
CA ILE A 21 -10.45 6.65 -4.13
C ILE A 21 -9.19 7.49 -4.31
N GLY A 22 -8.12 6.86 -4.76
CA GLY A 22 -6.83 7.50 -5.02
C GLY A 22 -6.56 7.61 -6.52
N SER A 23 -5.94 8.70 -6.94
CA SER A 23 -5.42 8.84 -8.29
C SER A 23 -4.00 9.37 -8.28
N SER A 24 -3.15 8.83 -9.15
CA SER A 24 -1.80 9.32 -9.39
C SER A 24 -1.58 9.48 -10.89
N SER A 25 -0.82 10.49 -11.27
CA SER A 25 -0.48 10.77 -12.66
C SER A 25 1.02 10.85 -12.85
N TRP A 26 1.53 10.20 -13.89
CA TRP A 26 2.95 10.20 -14.25
C TRP A 26 3.12 10.70 -15.67
N GLN A 27 3.92 11.73 -15.85
CA GLN A 27 4.33 12.19 -17.16
C GLN A 27 5.52 11.34 -17.62
N ILE A 28 5.38 10.73 -18.81
CA ILE A 28 6.44 9.96 -19.46
C ILE A 28 6.86 10.74 -20.71
N ASP A 29 8.10 11.25 -20.67
CA ASP A 29 8.64 12.11 -21.72
C ASP A 29 9.12 11.31 -22.94
N GLU A 30 9.64 10.09 -22.74
CA GLU A 30 10.08 9.18 -23.80
C GLU A 30 9.64 7.72 -23.50
N LEU A 31 9.14 7.02 -24.52
CA LEU A 31 8.93 5.57 -24.44
C LEU A 31 10.32 4.90 -24.46
N GLN A 32 10.85 4.56 -23.28
CA GLN A 32 12.06 3.73 -23.16
C GLN A 32 11.75 2.30 -23.60
N CYS A 33 11.57 2.10 -24.91
CA CYS A 33 11.71 0.79 -25.54
C CYS A 33 13.18 0.68 -25.89
N ASP A 34 13.96 -0.06 -25.10
CA ASP A 34 15.07 -0.86 -25.64
C ASP A 34 15.65 -1.83 -24.60
N HIS A 35 15.47 -1.61 -23.29
CA HIS A 35 15.86 -2.60 -22.27
C HIS A 35 14.83 -2.66 -21.13
N LEU A 36 13.92 -3.64 -21.21
CA LEU A 36 13.07 -4.03 -20.07
C LEU A 36 13.98 -4.61 -18.99
N SER A 37 14.45 -3.77 -18.08
CA SER A 37 15.19 -4.21 -16.90
C SER A 37 14.21 -4.71 -15.85
N THR A 38 14.32 -5.98 -15.44
CA THR A 38 13.57 -6.51 -14.30
C THR A 38 14.02 -5.89 -12.98
N LYS A 39 15.16 -5.20 -12.95
CA LYS A 39 15.78 -4.66 -11.73
C LYS A 39 14.85 -3.75 -10.92
N VAL A 40 14.02 -2.96 -11.60
CA VAL A 40 13.02 -2.10 -10.92
C VAL A 40 11.95 -2.96 -10.26
N ALA A 41 11.45 -3.98 -10.96
CA ALA A 41 10.48 -4.92 -10.39
C ALA A 41 11.08 -5.68 -9.19
N ASP A 42 12.34 -6.13 -9.31
CA ASP A 42 13.06 -6.83 -8.23
C ASP A 42 13.23 -5.92 -6.99
N GLN A 43 13.56 -4.64 -7.20
CA GLN A 43 13.63 -3.64 -6.12
C GLN A 43 12.27 -3.41 -5.45
N PHE A 44 11.19 -3.35 -6.22
CA PHE A 44 9.84 -3.23 -5.67
C PHE A 44 9.44 -4.44 -4.83
N ILE A 45 9.74 -5.65 -5.31
CA ILE A 45 9.47 -6.89 -4.57
C ILE A 45 10.27 -6.91 -3.27
N GLN A 46 11.55 -6.53 -3.31
CA GLN A 46 12.40 -6.48 -2.12
C GLN A 46 11.85 -5.48 -1.08
N LEU A 47 11.49 -4.26 -1.51
CA LEU A 47 10.89 -3.26 -0.63
C LEU A 47 9.58 -3.77 0.01
N GLN A 48 8.75 -4.46 -0.76
CA GLN A 48 7.51 -5.05 -0.26
C GLN A 48 7.77 -6.11 0.82
N ASN A 49 8.81 -6.94 0.63
CA ASN A 49 9.21 -7.94 1.62
C ASN A 49 9.76 -7.29 2.90
N ASP A 50 10.61 -6.27 2.76
CA ASP A 50 11.18 -5.55 3.91
C ASP A 50 10.08 -4.91 4.77
N ILE A 51 9.09 -4.28 4.15
CA ILE A 51 7.91 -3.72 4.84
C ILE A 51 7.12 -4.82 5.57
N HIS A 52 6.96 -5.99 4.93
CA HIS A 52 6.23 -7.11 5.53
C HIS A 52 6.97 -7.69 6.74
N ASP A 53 8.30 -7.82 6.66
CA ASP A 53 9.14 -8.31 7.75
C ASP A 53 9.18 -7.34 8.93
N ASP A 54 9.23 -6.03 8.66
CA ASP A 54 9.10 -5.00 9.68
C ASP A 54 7.76 -5.09 10.42
N TYR A 55 6.65 -5.25 9.68
CA TYR A 55 5.34 -5.45 10.28
C TYR A 55 5.31 -6.70 11.19
N ARG A 56 5.83 -7.84 10.73
CA ARG A 56 5.90 -9.08 11.52
C ARG A 56 6.76 -8.93 12.76
N ALA A 57 7.80 -8.11 12.71
CA ALA A 57 8.64 -7.77 13.85
C ALA A 57 8.05 -6.69 14.76
N GLY A 58 6.85 -6.17 14.46
CA GLY A 58 6.20 -5.11 15.22
C GLY A 58 6.83 -3.73 15.04
N ARG A 59 7.65 -3.53 13.99
CA ARG A 59 8.31 -2.26 13.67
C ARG A 59 7.49 -1.47 12.67
N GLY A 60 7.41 -0.17 12.90
CA GLY A 60 6.75 0.77 12.00
C GLY A 60 5.23 0.56 11.86
N PRO A 61 4.60 1.35 10.99
CA PRO A 61 3.20 1.19 10.65
C PRO A 61 2.96 -0.04 9.76
N PRO A 62 1.79 -0.71 9.87
CA PRO A 62 1.46 -1.88 9.08
C PRO A 62 1.09 -1.46 7.64
N TRP A 63 2.10 -1.25 6.82
CA TRP A 63 1.91 -0.94 5.41
C TRP A 63 1.84 -2.24 4.61
N GLY A 64 0.84 -2.40 3.75
CA GLY A 64 0.72 -3.60 2.94
C GLY A 64 -0.72 -3.93 2.55
N ASP A 65 -0.90 -5.14 2.03
CA ASP A 65 -2.21 -5.66 1.62
C ASP A 65 -3.15 -5.77 2.83
N SER A 66 -4.25 -5.04 2.79
CA SER A 66 -5.25 -5.01 3.87
C SER A 66 -5.80 -6.40 4.19
N LYS A 67 -5.86 -7.34 3.24
CA LYS A 67 -6.31 -8.72 3.48
C LYS A 67 -5.27 -9.57 4.20
N LYS A 68 -3.99 -9.18 4.17
CA LYS A 68 -2.91 -9.81 4.94
C LYS A 68 -2.78 -9.22 6.35
N ILE A 69 -3.26 -7.99 6.53
CA ILE A 69 -3.16 -7.24 7.80
C ILE A 69 -4.45 -7.39 8.64
N PHE A 70 -5.60 -7.55 7.99
CA PHE A 70 -6.92 -7.67 8.61
C PHE A 70 -7.58 -9.01 8.28
N THR A 71 -8.07 -9.71 9.30
CA THR A 71 -8.99 -10.84 9.13
C THR A 71 -10.27 -10.64 9.93
N ARG A 72 -11.42 -10.90 9.29
CA ARG A 72 -12.75 -10.77 9.91
C ARG A 72 -13.01 -11.84 10.97
N LYS A 73 -12.24 -12.93 11.00
CA LYS A 73 -12.43 -14.10 11.89
C LYS A 73 -11.31 -14.27 12.94
N GLY A 74 -10.54 -13.22 13.24
CA GLY A 74 -9.39 -13.27 14.14
C GLY A 74 -9.66 -12.77 15.57
N THR A 75 -8.59 -12.76 16.37
CA THR A 75 -8.56 -12.14 17.71
C THR A 75 -8.52 -10.61 17.62
N LYS A 76 -8.69 -9.87 18.75
CA LYS A 76 -8.68 -8.37 18.74
C LYS A 76 -7.46 -7.79 18.00
N SER A 77 -6.28 -8.37 18.18
CA SER A 77 -5.02 -7.97 17.54
C SER A 77 -4.91 -8.27 16.04
N GLU A 78 -5.86 -9.02 15.47
CA GLU A 78 -5.93 -9.39 14.04
C GLU A 78 -7.15 -8.78 13.33
N THR A 79 -7.93 -7.98 14.06
CA THR A 79 -9.10 -7.28 13.54
C THR A 79 -8.75 -5.82 13.25
N LEU A 80 -9.30 -4.86 13.99
CA LEU A 80 -9.22 -3.44 13.63
C LEU A 80 -7.92 -2.74 14.04
N GLU A 81 -7.28 -3.17 15.13
CA GLU A 81 -6.13 -2.48 15.73
C GLU A 81 -4.95 -2.26 14.75
N PRO A 82 -4.56 -3.23 13.90
CA PRO A 82 -3.54 -2.99 12.89
C PRO A 82 -3.95 -1.90 11.88
N LEU A 83 -5.21 -1.88 11.43
CA LEU A 83 -5.66 -0.87 10.48
C LEU A 83 -5.62 0.53 11.10
N GLU A 84 -6.05 0.67 12.35
CA GLU A 84 -6.03 1.95 13.08
C GLU A 84 -4.61 2.49 13.22
N ARG A 85 -3.63 1.63 13.54
CA ARG A 85 -2.21 2.01 13.60
C ARG A 85 -1.69 2.56 12.27
N GLY A 86 -2.07 1.95 11.15
CA GLY A 86 -1.70 2.42 9.82
C GLY A 86 -2.27 3.80 9.51
N VAL A 87 -3.54 4.02 9.84
CA VAL A 87 -4.23 5.30 9.63
C VAL A 87 -3.58 6.43 10.45
N PHE A 88 -3.29 6.21 11.74
CA PHE A 88 -2.67 7.24 12.56
C PHE A 88 -1.29 7.67 12.07
N ALA A 89 -0.48 6.71 11.60
CA ALA A 89 0.81 7.03 11.00
C ALA A 89 0.66 7.86 9.72
N ALA A 90 -0.32 7.53 8.86
CA ALA A 90 -0.57 8.28 7.63
C ALA A 90 -1.04 9.72 7.92
N VAL A 91 -1.91 9.92 8.91
CA VAL A 91 -2.37 11.25 9.33
C VAL A 91 -1.19 12.11 9.79
N GLN A 92 -0.24 11.55 10.55
CA GLN A 92 0.96 12.25 10.98
C GLN A 92 1.90 12.67 9.83
N ILE A 93 1.90 11.93 8.72
CA ILE A 93 2.71 12.30 7.53
C ILE A 93 2.01 13.41 6.73
N ALA A 94 0.68 13.41 6.73
CA ALA A 94 -0.12 14.36 5.96
C ALA A 94 -0.32 15.73 6.63
N THR A 95 0.11 15.90 7.89
CA THR A 95 0.00 17.14 8.68
C THR A 95 1.38 17.70 9.00
#